data_AF-A0A1M4TJ50-F1
#
_entry.id   AF-A0A1M4TJ50-F1
#
_cell.length_a   1.000
_cell.length_b   1.000
_cell.length_c   1.000
_cell.angle_alpha   90.00
_cell.angle_beta   90.00
_cell.angle_gamma   90.00
#
_symmetry.space_group_name_H-M   'P 1'
#
loop_
_entity.id
_entity.type
_entity.pdbx_description
1 polymer ?
#
loop_
_entity_poly.entity_id
_entity_poly.type
_entity_poly.pdbx_seq_one_letter_code
_entity_poly.pdbx_strand_id
1 'polypeptide(L)'
;MKYIDEVRYLEGIIVEISDGAVGIDFKGRMGFLKIPMRMLITDYPLEIGQEVGLNMSYIEVISPVPNDKYVSNLDKKSNKEV
;
A
#
# COMPACT_ATOMS: atom_id res chain seq x y z
N MET A 1 19.78 0.19 -0.01
CA MET A 1 18.36 0.49 0.20
C MET A 1 18.27 1.01 1.60
N LYS A 2 17.71 2.20 1.80
CA LYS A 2 17.45 2.54 3.18
C LYS A 2 16.39 1.57 3.75
N TYR A 3 15.50 1.01 2.90
CA TYR A 3 14.66 -0.15 3.25
C TYR A 3 14.63 -1.22 2.15
N ILE A 4 15.07 -2.43 2.50
CA ILE A 4 15.13 -3.67 1.70
C ILE A 4 13.86 -4.47 1.97
N ASP A 5 13.34 -5.23 1.00
CA ASP A 5 12.60 -6.44 1.39
C ASP A 5 12.68 -7.62 0.41
N GLU A 6 12.88 -8.78 1.02
CA GLU A 6 12.34 -10.06 0.58
C GLU A 6 10.81 -9.97 0.65
N VAL A 7 10.08 -10.57 -0.30
CA VAL A 7 8.61 -10.56 -0.22
C VAL A 7 8.19 -11.40 0.98
N ARG A 8 7.82 -10.74 2.07
CA ARG A 8 7.37 -11.41 3.27
C ARG A 8 5.86 -11.47 3.23
N TYR A 9 5.36 -12.69 3.35
CA TYR A 9 3.95 -12.89 3.64
C TYR A 9 3.64 -12.29 5.00
N LEU A 10 2.81 -11.26 5.04
CA LEU A 10 2.44 -10.57 6.27
C LEU A 10 0.96 -10.73 6.48
N GLU A 11 0.62 -11.21 7.65
CA GLU A 11 -0.78 -11.21 8.06
C GLU A 11 -1.12 -9.86 8.67
N GLY A 12 -2.40 -9.58 8.87
CA GLY A 12 -2.93 -8.34 9.40
C GLY A 12 -4.39 -8.49 9.83
N ILE A 13 -4.98 -7.43 10.37
CA ILE A 13 -6.38 -7.34 10.78
C ILE A 13 -6.96 -6.01 10.29
N ILE A 14 -8.21 -6.03 9.82
CA ILE A 14 -8.95 -4.83 9.43
C ILE A 14 -9.42 -4.10 10.70
N VAL A 15 -8.97 -2.85 10.87
CA VAL A 15 -9.22 -2.06 12.09
C VAL A 15 -10.03 -0.78 11.83
N GLU A 16 -10.02 -0.28 10.60
CA GLU A 16 -10.76 0.92 10.21
C GLU A 16 -11.38 0.75 8.81
N ILE A 17 -12.65 1.15 8.68
CA ILE A 17 -13.38 1.12 7.43
C ILE A 17 -13.99 2.52 7.24
N SER A 18 -13.45 3.30 6.30
CA SER A 18 -13.98 4.61 5.89
C SER A 18 -14.62 4.50 4.51
N ASP A 19 -15.49 5.43 4.10
CA ASP A 19 -16.32 5.32 2.85
C ASP A 19 -15.56 5.00 1.54
N GLY A 20 -14.25 5.23 1.45
CA GLY A 20 -13.44 4.92 0.26
C GLY A 20 -12.15 4.13 0.50
N ALA A 21 -11.82 3.81 1.76
CA ALA A 21 -10.55 3.19 2.11
C ALA A 21 -10.67 2.30 3.34
N VAL A 22 -9.88 1.24 3.36
CA VAL A 22 -9.75 0.35 4.50
C VAL A 22 -8.34 0.44 5.06
N GLY A 23 -8.28 0.56 6.38
CA GLY A 23 -7.06 0.48 7.15
C GLY A 23 -6.76 -0.96 7.54
N ILE A 24 -5.68 -1.51 6.97
CA ILE A 24 -5.13 -2.81 7.36
C ILE A 24 -3.95 -2.61 8.30
N ASP A 25 -3.97 -3.32 9.42
CA ASP A 25 -2.88 -3.35 10.38
C ASP A 25 -2.14 -4.70 10.34
N PHE A 26 -0.86 -4.71 9.97
CA PHE A 26 -0.09 -5.94 9.75
C PHE A 26 0.41 -6.59 11.06
N LYS A 27 0.08 -7.86 11.28
CA LYS A 27 0.61 -8.76 12.32
C LYS A 27 2.14 -8.84 12.24
N GLY A 28 2.79 -8.98 13.39
CA GLY A 28 4.24 -8.81 13.47
C GLY A 28 4.69 -7.35 13.48
N ARG A 29 3.74 -6.39 13.55
CA ARG A 29 3.96 -4.95 13.72
C ARG A 29 4.68 -4.27 12.56
N MET A 30 4.36 -4.65 11.32
CA MET A 30 5.06 -4.14 10.14
C MET A 30 4.55 -2.80 9.63
N GLY A 31 3.34 -2.38 9.98
CA GLY A 31 2.83 -1.04 9.72
C GLY A 31 1.36 -1.03 9.33
N PHE A 32 0.89 0.16 8.96
CA PHE A 32 -0.50 0.41 8.61
C PHE A 32 -0.57 0.85 7.15
N LEU A 33 -1.33 0.12 6.34
CA LEU A 33 -1.51 0.39 4.92
C LEU A 33 -2.96 0.74 4.70
N LYS A 34 -3.21 2.04 4.51
CA LYS A 34 -4.53 2.50 4.09
C LYS A 34 -4.63 2.28 2.59
N ILE A 35 -5.37 1.26 2.21
CA ILE A 35 -5.64 0.91 0.83
C ILE A 35 -7.05 1.35 0.47
N PRO A 36 -7.30 1.81 -0.75
CA PRO A 36 -8.67 2.01 -1.21
C PRO A 36 -9.46 0.69 -1.02
N MET A 37 -10.74 0.77 -0.63
CA MET A 37 -11.57 -0.41 -0.34
C MET A 37 -11.51 -1.48 -1.44
N ARG A 38 -11.35 -1.04 -2.69
CA ARG A 38 -11.22 -1.92 -3.87
C ARG A 38 -10.01 -2.87 -3.82
N MET A 39 -8.97 -2.57 -3.06
CA MET A 39 -7.79 -3.45 -2.94
C MET A 39 -8.02 -4.65 -2.01
N LEU A 40 -9.12 -4.69 -1.26
CA LEU A 40 -9.45 -5.87 -0.46
C LEU A 40 -10.14 -6.95 -1.30
N ILE A 41 -9.73 -8.19 -1.05
CA ILE A 41 -10.38 -9.40 -1.55
C ILE A 41 -11.14 -9.99 -0.37
N THR A 42 -12.47 -9.93 -0.44
CA THR A 42 -13.37 -10.51 0.56
C THR A 42 -14.68 -10.87 -0.10
N ASP A 43 -15.24 -12.04 0.22
CA ASP A 43 -16.61 -12.44 -0.18
C ASP A 43 -17.65 -12.04 0.89
N TYR A 44 -17.19 -11.41 1.97
CA TYR A 44 -17.96 -11.08 3.16
C TYR A 44 -18.00 -9.57 3.37
N PRO A 45 -19.07 -9.05 4.01
CA PRO A 45 -19.08 -7.66 4.46
C PRO A 45 -17.84 -7.37 5.29
N LEU A 46 -17.21 -6.23 5.00
CA LEU A 46 -16.05 -5.78 5.76
C LEU A 46 -16.50 -5.43 7.17
N GLU A 47 -15.97 -6.15 8.15
CA GLU A 47 -16.26 -5.92 9.56
C GLU A 47 -14.97 -5.62 10.32
N ILE A 48 -15.10 -4.80 11.34
CA ILE A 48 -13.98 -4.47 12.22
C ILE A 48 -13.58 -5.75 12.98
N GLY A 49 -12.32 -6.15 12.86
CA GLY A 49 -11.75 -7.32 13.54
C GLY A 49 -11.45 -8.54 12.66
N GLN A 50 -11.70 -8.48 11.35
CA GLN A 50 -11.37 -9.59 10.43
C GLN A 50 -9.88 -9.67 10.11
N GLU A 51 -9.32 -10.89 10.07
CA GLU A 51 -7.92 -11.12 9.67
C GLU A 51 -7.75 -11.04 8.14
N VAL A 52 -6.63 -10.47 7.69
CA VAL A 52 -6.27 -10.27 6.28
C VAL A 52 -4.80 -10.63 6.06
N GLY A 53 -4.48 -11.28 4.94
CA GLY A 53 -3.10 -11.52 4.53
C GLY A 53 -2.70 -10.55 3.42
N LEU A 54 -1.56 -9.88 3.55
CA LEU A 54 -0.97 -9.13 2.46
C LEU A 54 0.54 -9.38 2.37
N ASN A 55 0.95 -9.78 1.17
CA ASN A 55 2.34 -9.91 0.79
C ASN A 55 2.92 -8.51 0.61
N MET A 56 3.59 -8.00 1.64
CA MET A 56 4.11 -6.63 1.66
C MET A 56 5.53 -6.57 1.12
N SER A 57 5.87 -5.42 0.55
CA SER A 57 7.27 -5.08 0.27
C SER A 57 7.63 -3.62 0.57
N TYR A 58 6.68 -2.75 0.96
CA TYR A 58 6.88 -1.31 1.19
C TYR A 58 7.54 -0.48 0.08
N ILE A 59 7.34 0.83 0.17
CA ILE A 59 7.69 1.81 -0.86
C ILE A 59 8.43 2.97 -0.21
N GLU A 60 9.71 3.16 -0.56
CA GLU A 60 10.54 4.24 -0.05
C GLU A 60 10.85 5.29 -1.13
N VAL A 61 10.73 6.58 -0.77
CA VAL A 61 11.34 7.68 -1.53
C VAL A 61 12.61 8.14 -0.82
N ILE A 62 13.72 7.68 -1.37
CA ILE A 62 15.06 7.62 -0.76
C ILE A 62 15.83 8.96 -0.81
N SER A 63 15.24 10.02 -1.42
CA SER A 63 15.96 11.24 -1.81
C SER A 63 15.08 12.50 -1.76
N PRO A 64 15.65 13.66 -1.35
CA PRO A 64 14.92 14.92 -1.19
C PRO A 64 14.76 15.71 -2.49
N VAL A 65 15.73 15.57 -3.40
CA VAL A 65 15.51 16.00 -4.77
C VAL A 65 14.62 14.93 -5.38
N PRO A 66 13.44 15.29 -5.92
CA PRO A 66 12.71 14.39 -6.76
C PRO A 66 13.69 14.00 -7.83
N ASN A 67 13.86 12.71 -8.06
CA ASN A 67 14.83 12.34 -9.08
C ASN A 67 14.32 12.98 -10.39
N ASP A 68 14.94 14.06 -10.89
CA ASP A 68 14.36 14.95 -11.92
C ASP A 68 14.16 14.21 -13.23
N LYS A 69 15.04 13.24 -13.48
CA LYS A 69 14.81 12.22 -14.48
C LYS A 69 13.54 11.42 -14.19
N TYR A 70 13.32 10.92 -12.96
CA TYR A 70 12.08 10.21 -12.54
C TYR A 70 10.81 11.08 -12.62
N VAL A 71 10.89 12.40 -12.38
CA VAL A 71 9.76 13.35 -12.42
C VAL A 71 9.44 13.87 -13.84
N SER A 72 10.41 14.29 -14.66
CA SER A 72 10.18 14.60 -16.11
C SER A 72 9.56 13.42 -16.84
N ASN A 73 9.90 12.22 -16.37
CA ASN A 73 9.37 10.97 -16.85
C ASN A 73 7.99 10.62 -16.25
N LEU A 74 7.56 11.16 -15.09
CA LEU A 74 6.15 11.19 -14.64
C LEU A 74 5.30 12.13 -15.54
N ASP A 75 5.85 13.27 -16.00
CA ASP A 75 5.14 14.32 -16.79
C ASP A 75 4.88 14.00 -18.28
N LYS A 76 5.87 13.52 -19.06
CA LYS A 76 5.63 13.07 -20.45
C LYS A 76 4.62 11.92 -20.52
N LYS A 77 4.52 11.14 -19.44
CA LYS A 77 3.63 9.99 -19.31
C LYS A 77 2.17 10.44 -19.15
N SER A 78 1.94 11.46 -18.35
CA SER A 78 0.67 12.19 -18.27
C SER A 78 0.18 12.79 -19.62
N ASN A 79 1.08 13.02 -20.61
CA ASN A 79 0.82 13.77 -21.87
C ASN A 79 0.59 12.94 -23.16
N LYS A 80 1.07 11.70 -23.23
CA LYS A 80 1.11 10.85 -24.47
C LYS A 80 0.28 9.56 -24.35
N GLU A 81 -0.11 9.11 -23.15
CA GLU A 81 -1.12 8.05 -22.91
C GLU A 81 -2.56 8.55 -23.22
N VAL A 82 -2.64 9.50 -24.17
CA VAL A 82 -3.80 9.94 -24.92
C VAL A 82 -4.13 8.91 -26.00
#